data_AF-A0A8S1FEX8-F1
#
_entry.id   AF-A0A8S1FEX8-F1
#
_cell.length_a   1.000
_cell.length_b   1.000
_cell.length_c   1.000
_cell.angle_alpha   90.00
_cell.angle_beta   90.00
_cell.angle_gamma   90.00
#
_symmetry.space_group_name_H-M   'P 1'
#
loop_
_entity.id
_entity.type
_entity.pdbx_description
1 polymer ?
#
loop_
_entity_poly.entity_id
_entity_poly.type
_entity_poly.pdbx_seq_one_letter_code
_entity_poly.pdbx_strand_id
1 'polypeptide(L)'
;MDDELDFDFDMMDQDSPPKALDHVPDDYDSFDDEFEARNENLTKKKILNRYSEIQKESEMIDQVAKEIRTLMLICQKMEQCYSKRISENCVVRSFVEARYMFNESLLLIITISNESEYDIDGWSLCVQCESLNDTMPVNLSQAIQLELIPSKILKSFELSIASKSIRNLPVLIQLKLFKRFEFDGAEKLFRIPLDPFVASLWSLAQIHKDCSRITATNFDFALRIPHPLIDLLCGCPDTISTTNVFRAFLPTSITQNLQNVEELNLSFPTGPSKWEFARMRVTRESTYYTVTIATETSKFVAQLRNQLKLWLIVEMSKFKSRPVNAMAVLPELGDVDEIMTSAFVVGATGAVGSQLVKLLAECEKFSKVVIFARREVEGANGDKFIQETVDFEKISEESEAVKDIDVAFCALGTTRAKSGADGFYKVDHDYVLNSAKLAKDNGVKSFVLISSVGANENSMFLYPKTKGQVEREITELGFEKFVIIRPGMIEAKREEPRFIEGVMNFILKPAKMVCNSIGSTSTQIAQAMIMAARTEETGTLIWNNAKIIEEAKKFEAN
;
A
#
# COMPACT_ATOMS: atom_id res chain seq x y z
N MET A 1 3.52 -11.85 43.56
CA MET A 1 3.77 -10.61 42.80
C MET A 1 2.68 -10.51 41.75
N ASP A 2 1.42 -10.57 42.16
CA ASP A 2 0.63 -9.54 42.89
C ASP A 2 -0.05 -8.67 41.81
N ASP A 3 -1.36 -8.44 41.73
CA ASP A 3 -2.50 -8.73 42.60
C ASP A 3 -3.76 -8.85 41.70
N GLU A 4 -4.56 -9.91 41.89
CA GLU A 4 -5.97 -9.98 41.47
C GLU A 4 -6.80 -10.02 42.75
N LEU A 5 -7.72 -9.06 42.91
CA LEU A 5 -8.72 -9.06 43.98
C LEU A 5 -10.08 -9.46 43.38
N ASP A 6 -10.37 -10.74 43.52
CA ASP A 6 -11.72 -11.30 43.59
C ASP A 6 -12.49 -10.68 44.76
N PHE A 7 -13.81 -10.49 44.62
CA PHE A 7 -14.74 -10.83 45.70
C PHE A 7 -16.15 -11.08 45.16
N ASP A 8 -16.60 -12.30 45.44
CA ASP A 8 -17.92 -12.87 45.16
C ASP A 8 -18.99 -12.47 46.20
N PHE A 9 -20.20 -12.29 45.66
CA PHE A 9 -21.54 -12.68 46.11
C PHE A 9 -22.09 -12.51 47.55
N ASP A 10 -23.21 -11.78 47.56
CA ASP A 10 -24.47 -11.90 48.32
C ASP A 10 -24.53 -11.71 49.85
N MET A 11 -25.41 -10.78 50.28
CA MET A 11 -26.57 -11.06 51.14
C MET A 11 -27.39 -9.79 51.46
N MET A 12 -28.72 -9.95 51.37
CA MET A 12 -29.78 -9.37 52.22
C MET A 12 -30.43 -8.00 51.92
N ASP A 13 -31.75 -8.14 51.72
CA ASP A 13 -32.88 -7.38 52.28
C ASP A 13 -33.54 -6.23 51.48
N GLN A 14 -34.71 -6.59 50.94
CA GLN A 14 -35.86 -5.73 50.67
C GLN A 14 -36.54 -5.32 52.00
N ASP A 15 -37.32 -4.23 51.91
CA ASP A 15 -38.33 -3.73 52.87
C ASP A 15 -37.87 -2.86 54.05
N SER A 16 -37.99 -1.54 53.87
CA SER A 16 -38.40 -0.60 54.94
C SER A 16 -38.96 0.69 54.32
N PRO A 17 -40.23 1.05 54.54
CA PRO A 17 -40.73 2.37 54.17
C PRO A 17 -40.30 3.42 55.21
N PRO A 18 -39.98 4.67 54.83
CA PRO A 18 -39.63 5.70 55.79
C PRO A 18 -40.85 6.15 56.60
N LYS A 19 -40.61 6.32 57.90
CA LYS A 19 -41.56 6.62 58.99
C LYS A 19 -42.31 7.94 58.81
N ALA A 20 -43.57 7.93 59.25
CA ALA A 20 -44.45 9.07 59.44
C ALA A 20 -43.89 10.07 60.48
N LEU A 21 -44.08 11.36 60.20
CA LEU A 21 -43.93 12.47 61.14
C LEU A 21 -45.33 13.01 61.42
N ASP A 22 -45.82 12.78 62.63
CA ASP A 22 -47.07 13.34 63.13
C ASP A 22 -46.88 14.77 63.67
N HIS A 23 -47.96 15.55 63.46
CA HIS A 23 -48.42 16.74 64.21
C HIS A 23 -47.96 18.15 63.81
N VAL A 24 -48.87 18.86 63.12
CA VAL A 24 -49.25 20.26 63.38
C VAL A 24 -50.79 20.35 63.27
N PRO A 25 -51.53 20.97 64.21
CA PRO A 25 -52.99 21.04 64.19
C PRO A 25 -53.53 22.12 63.25
N ASP A 26 -54.78 21.87 62.81
CA ASP A 26 -55.65 22.65 61.93
C ASP A 26 -55.79 24.13 62.33
N ASP A 27 -55.77 25.04 61.33
CA ASP A 27 -56.81 26.08 61.17
C ASP A 27 -56.54 27.06 59.98
N TYR A 28 -57.60 27.31 59.17
CA TYR A 28 -57.84 28.38 58.17
C TYR A 28 -57.04 28.42 56.84
N ASP A 29 -57.64 27.97 55.72
CA ASP A 29 -58.31 28.85 54.71
C ASP A 29 -58.54 28.09 53.38
N SER A 30 -59.78 27.65 53.17
CA SER A 30 -60.22 26.89 52.00
C SER A 30 -60.65 27.81 50.85
N PHE A 31 -59.71 28.34 50.07
CA PHE A 31 -60.02 28.83 48.71
C PHE A 31 -58.83 28.86 47.72
N ASP A 32 -57.59 28.64 48.18
CA ASP A 32 -56.40 28.59 47.30
C ASP A 32 -55.94 27.15 46.93
N ASP A 33 -56.35 26.13 47.68
CA ASP A 33 -55.90 24.75 47.51
C ASP A 33 -56.33 24.10 46.18
N GLU A 34 -57.50 24.45 45.63
CA GLU A 34 -58.00 23.85 44.39
C GLU A 34 -57.29 24.41 43.13
N PHE A 35 -56.79 25.64 43.20
CA PHE A 35 -56.04 26.26 42.10
C PHE A 35 -54.56 25.85 42.15
N GLU A 36 -53.96 25.80 43.34
CA GLU A 36 -52.61 25.29 43.54
C GLU A 36 -52.50 23.79 43.24
N ALA A 37 -53.42 22.95 43.73
CA ALA A 37 -53.40 21.51 43.43
C ALA A 37 -53.59 21.20 41.94
N ARG A 38 -54.34 22.03 41.21
CA ARG A 38 -54.53 21.86 39.75
C ARG A 38 -53.30 22.32 38.96
N ASN A 39 -52.60 23.35 39.42
CA ASN A 39 -51.33 23.81 38.84
C ASN A 39 -50.18 22.85 39.17
N GLU A 40 -50.11 22.32 40.38
CA GLU A 40 -49.17 21.28 40.79
C GLU A 40 -49.39 19.98 40.02
N ASN A 41 -50.63 19.54 39.82
CA ASN A 41 -50.93 18.37 39.00
C ASN A 41 -50.58 18.59 37.52
N LEU A 42 -50.80 19.80 36.97
CA LEU A 42 -50.38 20.14 35.61
C LEU A 42 -48.85 20.14 35.47
N THR A 43 -48.15 20.64 36.49
CA THR A 43 -46.68 20.73 36.54
C THR A 43 -46.06 19.36 36.73
N LYS A 44 -46.61 18.53 37.62
CA LYS A 44 -46.24 17.13 37.84
C LYS A 44 -46.46 16.28 36.60
N LYS A 45 -47.57 16.48 35.86
CA LYS A 45 -47.83 15.82 34.58
C LYS A 45 -46.86 16.26 33.47
N LYS A 46 -46.51 17.55 33.41
CA LYS A 46 -45.46 18.05 32.50
C LYS A 46 -44.09 17.47 32.83
N ILE A 47 -43.73 17.38 34.11
CA ILE A 47 -42.48 16.77 34.58
C ILE A 47 -42.45 15.27 34.25
N LEU A 48 -43.53 14.53 34.49
CA LEU A 48 -43.62 13.11 34.15
C LEU A 48 -43.48 12.87 32.63
N ASN A 49 -44.15 13.69 31.82
CA ASN A 49 -44.02 13.62 30.37
C ASN A 49 -42.58 13.92 29.93
N ARG A 50 -41.96 14.96 30.47
CA ARG A 50 -40.58 15.31 30.16
C ARG A 50 -39.60 14.22 30.61
N TYR A 51 -39.83 13.61 31.77
CA TYR A 51 -39.06 12.47 32.26
C TYR A 51 -39.20 11.27 31.32
N SER A 52 -40.41 10.99 30.84
CA SER A 52 -40.65 9.91 29.86
C SER A 52 -40.02 10.18 28.49
N GLU A 53 -39.97 11.44 28.06
CA GLU A 53 -39.26 11.87 26.84
C GLU A 53 -37.75 11.71 27.00
N ILE A 54 -37.19 12.18 28.12
CA ILE A 54 -35.77 12.03 28.45
C ILE A 54 -35.39 10.55 28.57
N GLN A 55 -36.28 9.72 29.13
CA GLN A 55 -36.04 8.28 29.24
C GLN A 55 -36.01 7.62 27.86
N LYS A 56 -36.93 7.98 26.95
CA LYS A 56 -36.89 7.52 25.55
C LYS A 56 -35.64 8.01 24.81
N GLU A 57 -35.26 9.28 24.99
CA GLU A 57 -34.02 9.84 24.42
C GLU A 57 -32.79 9.10 24.95
N SER A 58 -32.73 8.81 26.26
CA SER A 58 -31.66 8.03 26.89
C SER A 58 -31.60 6.60 26.36
N GLU A 59 -32.75 5.93 26.23
CA GLU A 59 -32.83 4.57 25.66
C GLU A 59 -32.37 4.54 24.20
N MET A 60 -32.70 5.56 23.39
CA MET A 60 -32.19 5.68 22.03
C MET A 60 -30.68 5.91 22.01
N ILE A 61 -30.14 6.78 22.87
CA ILE A 61 -28.70 7.04 22.98
C ILE A 61 -27.95 5.76 23.39
N ASP A 62 -28.48 5.01 24.35
CA ASP A 62 -27.90 3.72 24.78
C ASP A 62 -27.92 2.69 23.65
N GLN A 63 -28.98 2.65 22.84
CA GLN A 63 -29.06 1.77 21.69
C GLN A 63 -28.04 2.15 20.61
N VAL A 64 -27.90 3.44 20.30
CA VAL A 64 -26.88 3.94 19.37
C VAL A 64 -25.46 3.67 19.89
N ALA A 65 -25.23 3.82 21.19
CA ALA A 65 -23.93 3.53 21.81
C ALA A 65 -23.56 2.04 21.72
N LYS A 66 -24.52 1.14 21.95
CA LYS A 66 -24.33 -0.31 21.74
C LYS A 66 -23.99 -0.61 20.29
N GLU A 67 -24.70 0.00 19.35
CA GLU A 67 -24.44 -0.16 17.93
C GLU A 67 -23.05 0.33 17.53
N ILE A 68 -22.65 1.54 17.94
CA ILE A 68 -21.29 2.08 17.69
C ILE A 68 -20.22 1.18 18.29
N ARG A 69 -20.41 0.68 19.53
CA ARG A 69 -19.47 -0.24 20.16
C ARG A 69 -19.31 -1.53 19.35
N THR A 70 -20.42 -2.10 18.88
CA THR A 70 -20.40 -3.27 17.99
C THR A 70 -19.67 -2.97 16.68
N LEU A 71 -19.95 -1.83 16.04
CA LEU A 71 -19.28 -1.39 14.81
C LEU A 71 -17.77 -1.23 15.01
N MET A 72 -17.35 -0.60 16.12
CA MET A 72 -15.95 -0.45 16.48
C MET A 72 -15.29 -1.80 16.74
N LEU A 73 -15.97 -2.72 17.41
CA LEU A 73 -15.46 -4.08 17.66
C LEU A 73 -15.29 -4.87 16.36
N ILE A 74 -16.24 -4.76 15.41
CA ILE A 74 -16.12 -5.38 14.09
C ILE A 74 -14.93 -4.78 13.34
N CYS A 75 -14.79 -3.45 13.31
CA CYS A 75 -13.66 -2.78 12.65
C CYS A 75 -12.32 -3.20 13.26
N GLN A 76 -12.23 -3.19 14.59
CA GLN A 76 -11.04 -3.62 15.33
C GLN A 76 -10.71 -5.09 15.05
N LYS A 77 -11.70 -5.99 15.06
CA LYS A 77 -11.49 -7.40 14.75
C LYS A 77 -11.05 -7.60 13.29
N MET A 78 -11.63 -6.88 12.34
CA MET A 78 -11.22 -6.89 10.93
C MET A 78 -9.77 -6.40 10.75
N GLU A 79 -9.35 -5.42 11.54
CA GLU A 79 -7.99 -4.88 11.56
C GLU A 79 -6.97 -5.83 12.24
N GLN A 80 -7.38 -6.50 13.33
CA GLN A 80 -6.58 -7.46 14.09
C GLN A 80 -6.45 -8.86 13.43
N CYS A 81 -7.19 -9.14 12.35
CA CYS A 81 -7.18 -10.42 11.63
C CYS A 81 -5.91 -10.67 10.78
N TYR A 82 -4.73 -10.30 11.30
CA TYR A 82 -3.44 -10.36 10.59
C TYR A 82 -2.84 -11.78 10.50
N SER A 83 -3.15 -12.69 11.43
CA SER A 83 -2.47 -14.00 11.55
C SER A 83 -3.41 -15.21 11.47
N LYS A 84 -4.70 -14.97 11.20
CA LYS A 84 -5.78 -15.94 11.43
C LYS A 84 -6.90 -15.88 10.40
N ARG A 85 -6.64 -15.45 9.15
CA ARG A 85 -7.67 -15.55 8.08
C ARG A 85 -8.01 -17.00 7.70
N ILE A 86 -7.08 -17.91 7.96
CA ILE A 86 -7.30 -19.37 7.90
C ILE A 86 -8.06 -19.87 9.15
N SER A 87 -8.11 -19.10 10.23
CA SER A 87 -8.83 -19.45 11.46
C SER A 87 -10.24 -18.82 11.50
N GLU A 88 -11.08 -19.41 12.33
CA GLU A 88 -12.51 -19.14 12.54
C GLU A 88 -12.85 -17.70 13.05
N ASN A 89 -11.88 -16.78 13.06
CA ASN A 89 -11.99 -15.48 13.74
C ASN A 89 -12.27 -14.28 12.81
N CYS A 90 -12.32 -14.47 11.49
CA CYS A 90 -12.70 -13.40 10.56
C CYS A 90 -14.19 -13.12 10.69
N VAL A 91 -14.54 -11.87 11.02
CA VAL A 91 -15.89 -11.45 11.42
C VAL A 91 -16.83 -11.27 10.23
N VAL A 92 -16.31 -10.79 9.10
CA VAL A 92 -17.07 -10.65 7.86
C VAL A 92 -16.19 -11.13 6.71
N ARG A 93 -16.65 -12.14 5.98
CA ARG A 93 -15.97 -12.67 4.79
C ARG A 93 -16.70 -12.27 3.53
N SER A 94 -15.98 -12.09 2.44
CA SER A 94 -16.54 -11.79 1.13
C SER A 94 -15.97 -12.72 0.06
N PHE A 95 -16.84 -13.33 -0.73
CA PHE A 95 -16.48 -14.12 -1.90
C PHE A 95 -17.06 -13.44 -3.13
N VAL A 96 -16.30 -13.45 -4.23
CA VAL A 96 -16.74 -12.83 -5.49
C VAL A 96 -16.55 -13.85 -6.59
N GLU A 97 -17.63 -14.14 -7.30
CA GLU A 97 -17.59 -14.87 -8.57
C GLU A 97 -17.91 -13.88 -9.70
N ALA A 98 -17.12 -13.89 -10.76
CA ALA A 98 -17.36 -13.08 -11.95
C ALA A 98 -17.79 -13.97 -13.11
N ARG A 99 -18.77 -13.51 -13.89
CA ARG A 99 -19.27 -14.20 -15.08
C ARG A 99 -19.38 -13.22 -16.24
N TYR A 100 -18.89 -13.65 -17.41
CA TYR A 100 -18.99 -12.86 -18.63
C TYR A 100 -20.30 -13.20 -19.34
N MET A 101 -21.14 -12.19 -19.57
CA MET A 101 -22.47 -12.34 -20.15
C MET A 101 -22.45 -12.12 -21.66
N PHE A 102 -23.46 -12.66 -22.37
CA PHE A 102 -23.55 -12.52 -23.83
C PHE A 102 -23.70 -11.07 -24.31
N ASN A 103 -24.31 -10.22 -23.49
CA ASN A 103 -24.42 -8.77 -23.72
C ASN A 103 -23.13 -8.01 -23.37
N GLU A 104 -22.01 -8.73 -23.23
CA GLU A 104 -20.67 -8.23 -22.87
C GLU A 104 -20.59 -7.59 -21.47
N SER A 105 -21.62 -7.72 -20.64
CA SER A 105 -21.56 -7.26 -19.25
C SER A 105 -20.80 -8.26 -18.37
N LEU A 106 -20.16 -7.73 -17.33
CA LEU A 106 -19.57 -8.54 -16.26
C LEU A 106 -20.61 -8.65 -15.14
N LEU A 107 -21.11 -9.86 -14.90
CA LEU A 107 -21.94 -10.15 -13.73
C LEU A 107 -21.04 -10.55 -12.57
N LEU A 108 -21.12 -9.79 -11.47
CA LEU A 108 -20.49 -10.12 -10.20
C LEU A 108 -21.53 -10.71 -9.26
N ILE A 109 -21.22 -11.87 -8.72
CA ILE A 109 -21.96 -12.51 -7.63
C ILE A 109 -21.10 -12.34 -6.39
N ILE A 110 -21.53 -11.47 -5.48
CA ILE A 110 -20.81 -11.11 -4.26
C ILE A 110 -21.52 -11.76 -3.09
N THR A 111 -20.88 -12.72 -2.44
CA THR A 111 -21.39 -13.38 -1.25
C THR A 111 -20.70 -12.84 -0.01
N ILE A 112 -21.48 -12.34 0.94
CA ILE A 112 -20.99 -11.87 2.24
C ILE A 112 -21.37 -12.91 3.30
N SER A 113 -20.39 -13.41 4.04
CA SER A 113 -20.62 -14.19 5.27
C SER A 113 -20.49 -13.28 6.48
N ASN A 114 -21.54 -13.23 7.30
CA ASN A 114 -21.47 -12.61 8.61
C ASN A 114 -21.10 -13.66 9.65
N GLU A 115 -19.83 -13.73 10.03
CA GLU A 115 -19.34 -14.62 11.08
C GLU A 115 -19.32 -13.93 12.46
N SER A 116 -19.84 -12.70 12.54
CA SER A 116 -19.93 -11.97 13.80
C SER A 116 -21.04 -12.53 14.68
N GLU A 117 -21.08 -12.11 15.95
CA GLU A 117 -22.16 -12.41 16.87
C GLU A 117 -23.38 -11.49 16.67
N TYR A 118 -23.27 -10.49 15.79
CA TYR A 118 -24.23 -9.41 15.62
C TYR A 118 -24.80 -9.40 14.20
N ASP A 119 -26.00 -8.87 14.04
CA ASP A 119 -26.59 -8.71 12.73
C ASP A 119 -26.01 -7.49 12.00
N ILE A 120 -25.80 -7.64 10.69
CA ILE A 120 -25.37 -6.56 9.81
C ILE A 120 -26.64 -6.00 9.15
N ASP A 121 -27.22 -4.98 9.79
CA ASP A 121 -28.41 -4.27 9.29
C ASP A 121 -28.10 -2.83 8.84
N GLY A 122 -28.82 -2.34 7.83
CA GLY A 122 -28.70 -0.96 7.34
C GLY A 122 -27.35 -0.61 6.70
N TRP A 123 -26.58 -1.62 6.26
CA TRP A 123 -25.32 -1.42 5.56
C TRP A 123 -25.51 -1.27 4.06
N SER A 124 -24.53 -0.67 3.39
CA SER A 124 -24.46 -0.62 1.93
C SER A 124 -23.13 -1.18 1.45
N LEU A 125 -23.17 -1.99 0.40
CA LEU A 125 -22.00 -2.52 -0.28
C LEU A 125 -21.63 -1.59 -1.44
N CYS A 126 -20.49 -0.93 -1.33
CA CYS A 126 -19.86 -0.19 -2.41
C CYS A 126 -18.93 -1.11 -3.19
N VAL A 127 -19.08 -1.13 -4.51
CA VAL A 127 -18.22 -1.80 -5.48
C VAL A 127 -17.55 -0.73 -6.31
N GLN A 128 -16.22 -0.68 -6.26
CA GLN A 128 -15.39 0.24 -7.04
C GLN A 128 -14.53 -0.58 -8.00
N CYS A 129 -14.57 -0.25 -9.29
CA CYS A 129 -13.82 -0.93 -10.33
C CYS A 129 -12.73 -0.02 -10.86
N GLU A 130 -11.51 -0.55 -10.95
CA GLU A 130 -10.30 0.13 -11.43
C GLU A 130 -9.65 -0.74 -12.51
N SER A 131 -9.37 -0.17 -13.69
CA SER A 131 -8.64 -0.93 -14.72
C SER A 131 -7.17 -1.04 -14.32
N LEU A 132 -6.62 -2.26 -14.43
CA LEU A 132 -5.19 -2.51 -14.20
C LEU A 132 -4.35 -2.34 -15.48
N ASN A 133 -4.97 -1.90 -16.57
CA ASN A 133 -4.28 -1.59 -17.82
C ASN A 133 -4.23 -0.06 -18.00
N ASP A 134 -3.06 0.49 -18.31
CA ASP A 134 -2.76 1.94 -18.41
C ASP A 134 -3.56 2.73 -19.47
N THR A 135 -4.47 2.09 -20.19
CA THR A 135 -5.01 2.66 -21.43
C THR A 135 -6.21 3.58 -21.27
N MET A 136 -6.92 3.57 -20.13
CA MET A 136 -7.81 4.64 -19.62
C MET A 136 -8.35 4.20 -18.24
N PRO A 137 -8.44 5.09 -17.24
CA PRO A 137 -8.99 4.73 -15.93
C PRO A 137 -10.49 4.43 -16.06
N VAL A 138 -10.86 3.17 -15.87
CA VAL A 138 -12.22 2.81 -15.51
C VAL A 138 -12.36 3.19 -14.05
N ASN A 139 -13.19 4.19 -13.74
CA ASN A 139 -13.60 4.51 -12.37
C ASN A 139 -15.12 4.37 -12.31
N LEU A 140 -15.58 3.16 -12.01
CA LEU A 140 -17.00 2.89 -11.77
C LEU A 140 -17.20 2.64 -10.28
N SER A 141 -18.14 3.35 -9.67
CA SER A 141 -18.59 3.09 -8.30
C SER A 141 -20.09 2.84 -8.30
N GLN A 142 -20.51 1.71 -7.75
CA GLN A 142 -21.90 1.35 -7.54
C GLN A 142 -22.10 0.97 -6.08
N ALA A 143 -23.24 1.36 -5.50
CA ALA A 143 -23.61 1.01 -4.14
C ALA A 143 -24.92 0.22 -4.13
N ILE A 144 -24.95 -0.86 -3.36
CA ILE A 144 -26.12 -1.72 -3.17
C ILE A 144 -26.50 -1.64 -1.70
N GLN A 145 -27.73 -1.26 -1.39
CA GLN A 145 -28.23 -1.34 -0.02
C GLN A 145 -28.40 -2.80 0.36
N LEU A 146 -27.80 -3.21 1.47
CA LEU A 146 -27.90 -4.56 1.97
C LEU A 146 -29.16 -4.68 2.82
N GLU A 147 -29.97 -5.68 2.51
CA GLU A 147 -30.93 -6.21 3.47
C GLU A 147 -30.20 -6.87 4.65
N LEU A 148 -30.85 -6.92 5.82
CA LEU A 148 -30.37 -7.61 7.02
C LEU A 148 -29.60 -8.89 6.69
N ILE A 149 -28.34 -8.96 7.11
CA ILE A 149 -27.50 -10.17 7.07
C ILE A 149 -27.35 -10.66 8.51
N PRO A 150 -28.15 -11.67 8.93
CA PRO A 150 -28.10 -12.14 10.30
C PRO A 150 -26.74 -12.74 10.66
N SER A 151 -26.46 -12.77 11.96
CA SER A 151 -25.32 -13.48 12.54
C SER A 151 -25.23 -14.92 12.03
N LYS A 152 -24.02 -15.35 11.66
CA LYS A 152 -23.69 -16.69 11.12
C LYS A 152 -24.37 -17.08 9.81
N ILE A 153 -24.88 -16.12 9.04
CA ILE A 153 -25.52 -16.37 7.73
C ILE A 153 -24.69 -15.81 6.57
N LEU A 154 -24.69 -16.53 5.45
CA LEU A 154 -24.21 -16.03 4.15
C LEU A 154 -25.36 -15.48 3.30
N LYS A 155 -25.13 -14.34 2.66
CA LYS A 155 -26.07 -13.75 1.68
C LYS A 155 -25.33 -13.35 0.42
N SER A 156 -25.96 -13.60 -0.74
CA SER A 156 -25.38 -13.30 -2.06
C SER A 156 -26.12 -12.16 -2.73
N PHE A 157 -25.36 -11.33 -3.43
CA PHE A 157 -25.82 -10.13 -4.13
C PHE A 157 -25.33 -10.18 -5.57
N GLU A 158 -26.19 -9.83 -6.51
CA GLU A 158 -25.85 -9.79 -7.93
C GLU A 158 -25.66 -8.34 -8.39
N LEU A 159 -24.57 -8.08 -9.11
CA LEU A 159 -24.28 -6.78 -9.69
C LEU A 159 -23.82 -6.93 -11.13
N SER A 160 -24.54 -6.32 -12.07
CA SER A 160 -24.14 -6.29 -13.48
C SER A 160 -23.40 -5.00 -13.81
N ILE A 161 -22.19 -5.14 -14.33
CA ILE A 161 -21.37 -4.03 -14.80
C ILE A 161 -21.36 -4.03 -16.33
N ALA A 162 -21.82 -2.94 -16.95
CA ALA A 162 -21.96 -2.84 -18.39
C ALA A 162 -20.62 -2.85 -19.15
N SER A 163 -20.59 -3.53 -20.31
CA SER A 163 -19.45 -3.68 -21.24
C SER A 163 -18.68 -2.39 -21.53
N LYS A 164 -19.41 -1.30 -21.80
CA LYS A 164 -18.81 0.00 -22.15
C LYS A 164 -17.87 0.53 -21.07
N SER A 165 -18.10 0.13 -19.82
CA SER A 165 -17.32 0.51 -18.65
C SER A 165 -16.12 -0.42 -18.40
N ILE A 166 -16.13 -1.66 -18.89
CA ILE A 166 -15.02 -2.62 -18.74
C ILE A 166 -14.52 -3.02 -20.12
N ARG A 167 -13.81 -2.10 -20.78
CA ARG A 167 -13.30 -2.36 -22.14
C ARG A 167 -12.14 -3.36 -22.18
N ASN A 168 -11.36 -3.45 -21.10
CA ASN A 168 -10.15 -4.28 -21.04
C ASN A 168 -10.02 -4.97 -19.67
N LEU A 169 -9.90 -6.30 -19.68
CA LEU A 169 -9.47 -7.09 -18.52
C LEU A 169 -7.93 -7.07 -18.43
N PRO A 170 -7.32 -7.10 -17.22
CA PRO A 170 -7.98 -7.32 -15.93
C PRO A 170 -8.47 -6.02 -15.26
N VAL A 171 -9.48 -6.16 -14.41
CA VAL A 171 -10.06 -5.07 -13.61
C VAL A 171 -9.99 -5.45 -12.14
N LEU A 172 -9.46 -4.54 -11.31
CA LEU A 172 -9.49 -4.64 -9.87
C LEU A 172 -10.86 -4.18 -9.36
N ILE A 173 -11.50 -5.02 -8.57
CA ILE A 173 -12.78 -4.76 -7.92
C ILE A 173 -12.52 -4.61 -6.42
N GLN A 174 -12.65 -3.39 -5.92
CA GLN A 174 -12.59 -3.08 -4.50
C GLN A 174 -13.99 -3.10 -3.91
N LEU A 175 -14.15 -3.84 -2.82
CA LEU A 175 -15.40 -3.96 -2.07
C LEU A 175 -15.28 -3.22 -0.74
N LYS A 176 -16.29 -2.41 -0.40
CA LYS A 176 -16.33 -1.66 0.87
C LYS A 176 -17.75 -1.72 1.41
N LEU A 177 -17.93 -2.21 2.64
CA LEU A 177 -19.17 -2.00 3.37
C LEU A 177 -19.13 -0.61 3.98
N PHE A 178 -20.23 0.12 3.89
CA PHE A 178 -20.37 1.38 4.60
C PHE A 178 -21.72 1.50 5.28
N LYS A 179 -21.73 2.16 6.43
CA LYS A 179 -22.94 2.48 7.18
C LYS A 179 -22.90 3.95 7.57
N ARG A 180 -23.98 4.65 7.25
CA ARG A 180 -24.20 6.04 7.63
C ARG A 180 -24.99 6.05 8.93
N PHE A 181 -24.59 6.90 9.86
CA PHE A 181 -25.31 7.13 11.09
C PHE A 181 -25.28 8.61 11.41
N GLU A 182 -26.37 9.11 11.96
CA GLU A 182 -26.49 10.48 12.39
C GLU A 182 -26.23 10.53 13.91
N PHE A 183 -25.27 11.35 14.32
CA PHE A 183 -24.97 11.57 15.73
C PHE A 183 -24.81 13.06 15.97
N ASP A 184 -25.62 13.61 16.88
CA ASP A 184 -25.60 15.04 17.24
C ASP A 184 -25.74 15.98 16.01
N GLY A 185 -26.64 15.64 15.08
CA GLY A 185 -26.86 16.41 13.85
C GLY A 185 -25.73 16.32 12.81
N ALA A 186 -24.71 15.49 13.05
CA ALA A 186 -23.62 15.23 12.11
C ALA A 186 -23.73 13.81 11.52
N GLU A 187 -23.73 13.71 10.19
CA GLU A 187 -23.61 12.43 9.49
C GLU A 187 -22.18 11.89 9.64
N LYS A 188 -22.06 10.68 10.15
CA LYS A 188 -20.82 9.93 10.28
C LYS A 188 -20.91 8.66 9.44
N LEU A 189 -19.76 8.24 8.92
CA LEU A 189 -19.67 7.12 7.99
C LEU A 189 -18.66 6.09 8.48
N PHE A 190 -19.13 4.90 8.82
CA PHE A 190 -18.27 3.74 9.03
C PHE A 190 -17.98 3.07 7.69
N ARG A 191 -16.74 2.62 7.51
CA ARG A 191 -16.29 1.91 6.30
C ARG A 191 -15.51 0.68 6.73
N ILE A 192 -15.92 -0.49 6.24
CA ILE A 192 -15.20 -1.75 6.40
C ILE A 192 -14.72 -2.18 5.00
N PRO A 193 -13.40 -2.16 4.74
CA PRO A 193 -12.86 -2.61 3.47
C PRO A 193 -12.91 -4.15 3.42
N LEU A 194 -13.55 -4.70 2.39
CA LEU A 194 -13.64 -6.14 2.11
C LEU A 194 -12.56 -6.58 1.12
N ASP A 195 -12.35 -7.89 0.96
CA ASP A 195 -11.25 -8.40 0.14
C ASP A 195 -11.39 -7.98 -1.33
N PRO A 196 -10.27 -7.54 -1.96
CA PRO A 196 -10.32 -7.11 -3.34
C PRO A 196 -10.40 -8.34 -4.24
N PHE A 197 -10.99 -8.19 -5.42
CA PHE A 197 -11.12 -9.26 -6.39
C PHE A 197 -10.62 -8.79 -7.75
N VAL A 198 -9.82 -9.60 -8.45
CA VAL A 198 -9.37 -9.29 -9.81
C VAL A 198 -10.23 -10.05 -10.80
N ALA A 199 -11.08 -9.32 -11.52
CA ALA A 199 -11.72 -9.85 -12.71
C ALA A 199 -10.68 -9.93 -13.83
N SER A 200 -10.26 -11.15 -14.15
CA SER A 200 -9.30 -11.50 -15.21
C SER A 200 -9.86 -12.62 -16.08
N LEU A 201 -9.17 -12.95 -17.17
CA LEU A 201 -9.49 -14.11 -17.99
C LEU A 201 -9.50 -15.41 -17.15
N TRP A 202 -8.57 -15.55 -16.20
CA TRP A 202 -8.53 -16.70 -15.28
C TRP A 202 -9.81 -16.82 -14.45
N SER A 203 -10.32 -15.71 -13.92
CA SER A 203 -11.58 -15.69 -13.17
C SER A 203 -12.83 -15.97 -14.02
N LEU A 204 -12.70 -15.89 -15.34
CA LEU A 204 -13.78 -16.11 -16.32
C LEU A 204 -13.61 -17.41 -17.10
N ALA A 205 -12.58 -18.20 -16.79
CA ALA A 205 -12.25 -19.42 -17.50
C ALA A 205 -13.35 -20.48 -17.34
N GLN A 206 -13.59 -21.24 -18.40
CA GLN A 206 -14.51 -22.39 -18.39
C GLN A 206 -13.81 -23.65 -18.87
N ILE A 207 -14.17 -24.80 -18.31
CA ILE A 207 -13.67 -26.10 -18.77
C ILE A 207 -14.29 -26.42 -20.14
N HIS A 208 -13.43 -26.68 -21.12
CA HIS A 208 -13.83 -27.06 -22.47
C HIS A 208 -13.65 -28.57 -22.66
N LYS A 209 -14.71 -29.27 -23.10
CA LYS A 209 -14.70 -30.74 -23.22
C LYS A 209 -14.19 -31.26 -24.57
N ASP A 210 -14.21 -30.43 -25.62
CA ASP A 210 -13.80 -30.83 -26.96
C ASP A 210 -12.31 -30.54 -27.20
N CYS A 211 -11.51 -31.58 -27.37
CA CYS A 211 -10.06 -31.46 -27.50
C CYS A 211 -9.59 -31.14 -28.93
N SER A 212 -10.49 -31.16 -29.93
CA SER A 212 -10.11 -31.14 -31.36
C SER A 212 -9.40 -29.87 -31.82
N ARG A 213 -9.74 -28.70 -31.28
CA ARG A 213 -9.08 -27.41 -31.59
C ARG A 213 -7.77 -27.19 -30.83
N ILE A 214 -7.63 -27.78 -29.64
CA ILE A 214 -6.54 -27.51 -28.68
C ILE A 214 -5.26 -28.33 -29.03
N THR A 215 -5.35 -29.24 -30.00
CA THR A 215 -4.20 -30.03 -30.50
C THR A 215 -3.14 -29.18 -31.21
N ALA A 216 -3.48 -27.97 -31.66
CA ALA A 216 -2.58 -27.04 -32.38
C ALA A 216 -1.95 -25.96 -31.49
N THR A 217 -1.78 -26.22 -30.18
CA THR A 217 -1.13 -25.27 -29.27
C THR A 217 0.37 -25.18 -29.58
N ASN A 218 0.82 -24.02 -30.08
CA ASN A 218 2.18 -23.81 -30.60
C ASN A 218 3.06 -22.99 -29.65
N PHE A 219 2.45 -22.33 -28.66
CA PHE A 219 3.15 -21.44 -27.74
C PHE A 219 2.78 -21.82 -26.31
N ASP A 220 3.78 -21.90 -25.44
CA ASP A 220 3.57 -22.26 -24.05
C ASP A 220 4.44 -21.43 -23.09
N PHE A 221 4.07 -21.49 -21.82
CA PHE A 221 4.91 -21.04 -20.72
C PHE A 221 4.71 -21.98 -19.53
N ALA A 222 5.76 -22.12 -18.72
CA ALA A 222 5.74 -22.93 -17.51
C ALA A 222 5.99 -22.08 -16.27
N LEU A 223 5.32 -22.43 -15.17
CA LEU A 223 5.48 -21.81 -13.86
C LEU A 223 5.81 -22.90 -12.85
N ARG A 224 6.83 -22.67 -12.02
CA ARG A 224 7.15 -23.53 -10.88
C ARG A 224 6.63 -22.89 -9.62
N ILE A 225 5.73 -23.60 -8.93
CA ILE A 225 5.03 -23.08 -7.76
C ILE A 225 5.28 -24.01 -6.58
N PRO A 226 5.87 -23.52 -5.47
CA PRO A 226 6.08 -24.32 -4.27
C PRO A 226 4.77 -24.91 -3.75
N HIS A 227 4.79 -26.16 -3.27
CA HIS A 227 3.62 -26.78 -2.64
C HIS A 227 3.01 -25.90 -1.53
N PRO A 228 3.80 -25.29 -0.61
CA PRO A 228 3.26 -24.46 0.46
C PRO A 228 2.46 -23.26 -0.04
N LEU A 229 2.81 -22.69 -1.20
CA LEU A 229 2.05 -21.58 -1.76
C LEU A 229 0.70 -22.05 -2.28
N ILE A 230 0.64 -23.19 -2.98
CA ILE A 230 -0.65 -23.76 -3.43
C ILE A 230 -1.54 -24.08 -2.24
N ASP A 231 -0.96 -24.63 -1.18
CA ASP A 231 -1.71 -24.92 0.03
C ASP A 231 -2.24 -23.62 0.65
N LEU A 232 -1.43 -22.57 0.76
CA LEU A 232 -1.86 -21.26 1.23
C LEU A 232 -3.01 -20.68 0.38
N LEU A 233 -2.89 -20.71 -0.94
CA LEU A 233 -3.90 -20.19 -1.88
C LEU A 233 -5.20 -20.99 -1.83
N CYS A 234 -5.14 -22.28 -1.50
CA CYS A 234 -6.32 -23.14 -1.35
C CYS A 234 -6.90 -23.16 0.08
N GLY A 235 -6.34 -22.38 1.01
CA GLY A 235 -6.80 -22.37 2.41
C GLY A 235 -6.31 -23.55 3.25
N CYS A 236 -5.05 -23.97 3.05
CA CYS A 236 -4.38 -25.10 3.71
C CYS A 236 -5.12 -26.44 3.57
N PRO A 237 -5.33 -26.95 2.34
CA PRO A 237 -5.89 -28.26 2.14
C PRO A 237 -4.93 -29.34 2.68
N ASP A 238 -5.40 -30.21 3.57
CA ASP A 238 -4.62 -31.33 4.16
C ASP A 238 -4.25 -32.44 3.14
N THR A 239 -4.35 -32.18 1.84
CA THR A 239 -4.17 -33.17 0.78
C THR A 239 -3.22 -32.65 -0.30
N ILE A 240 -2.17 -33.42 -0.60
CA ILE A 240 -1.22 -33.09 -1.66
C ILE A 240 -1.77 -33.61 -3.00
N SER A 241 -2.61 -32.82 -3.67
CA SER A 241 -3.23 -33.15 -4.97
C SER A 241 -2.94 -32.09 -6.02
N THR A 242 -2.64 -32.51 -7.25
CA THR A 242 -2.56 -31.63 -8.43
C THR A 242 -3.85 -30.86 -8.67
N THR A 243 -4.98 -31.38 -8.20
CA THR A 243 -6.29 -30.72 -8.25
C THR A 243 -6.29 -29.38 -7.51
N ASN A 244 -5.51 -29.25 -6.43
CA ASN A 244 -5.43 -28.00 -5.67
C ASN A 244 -4.81 -26.87 -6.50
N VAL A 245 -3.91 -27.20 -7.41
CA VAL A 245 -3.34 -26.19 -8.34
C VAL A 245 -4.44 -25.58 -9.20
N PHE A 246 -5.37 -26.40 -9.71
CA PHE A 246 -6.52 -25.88 -10.45
C PHE A 246 -7.45 -25.06 -9.57
N ARG A 247 -7.72 -25.51 -8.33
CA ARG A 247 -8.55 -24.77 -7.36
C ARG A 247 -7.96 -23.41 -6.97
N ALA A 248 -6.63 -23.28 -6.96
CA ALA A 248 -5.96 -22.02 -6.69
C ALA A 248 -6.22 -21.00 -7.80
N PHE A 249 -6.10 -21.40 -9.08
CA PHE A 249 -6.10 -20.46 -10.21
C PHE A 249 -7.45 -20.27 -10.90
N LEU A 250 -8.37 -21.22 -10.74
CA LEU A 250 -9.62 -21.26 -11.50
C LEU A 250 -10.84 -21.11 -10.59
N PRO A 251 -11.96 -20.57 -11.11
CA PRO A 251 -13.18 -20.38 -10.34
C PRO A 251 -13.67 -21.67 -9.68
N THR A 252 -14.15 -21.55 -8.43
CA THR A 252 -14.74 -22.66 -7.67
C THR A 252 -15.86 -23.36 -8.42
N SER A 253 -16.65 -22.61 -9.21
CA SER A 253 -17.76 -23.15 -10.00
C SER A 253 -17.34 -24.25 -10.97
N ILE A 254 -16.10 -24.20 -11.49
CA ILE A 254 -15.56 -25.23 -12.39
C ILE A 254 -14.62 -26.23 -11.70
N THR A 255 -14.06 -25.91 -10.53
CA THR A 255 -13.09 -26.78 -9.84
C THR A 255 -13.68 -27.62 -8.71
N GLN A 256 -14.88 -27.31 -8.22
CA GLN A 256 -15.54 -27.99 -7.09
C GLN A 256 -15.63 -29.52 -7.25
N ASN A 257 -15.88 -30.00 -8.47
CA ASN A 257 -16.10 -31.42 -8.76
C ASN A 257 -14.86 -32.15 -9.32
N LEU A 258 -13.73 -31.46 -9.44
CA LEU A 258 -12.51 -32.08 -9.97
C LEU A 258 -11.90 -33.02 -8.93
N GLN A 259 -11.42 -34.17 -9.39
CA GLN A 259 -10.72 -35.16 -8.59
C GLN A 259 -9.55 -35.74 -9.39
N ASN A 260 -8.35 -35.68 -8.82
CA ASN A 260 -7.11 -36.26 -9.37
C ASN A 260 -6.88 -35.93 -10.85
N VAL A 261 -7.04 -34.65 -11.19
CA VAL A 261 -6.82 -34.14 -12.55
C VAL A 261 -5.41 -33.59 -12.67
N GLU A 262 -4.73 -33.87 -13.78
CA GLU A 262 -3.40 -33.35 -14.11
C GLU A 262 -3.40 -32.45 -15.35
N GLU A 263 -4.48 -32.47 -16.14
CA GLU A 263 -4.62 -31.65 -17.34
C GLU A 263 -6.06 -31.15 -17.50
N LEU A 264 -6.21 -29.87 -17.83
CA LEU A 264 -7.49 -29.26 -18.18
C LEU A 264 -7.38 -28.48 -19.48
N ASN A 265 -8.44 -28.58 -20.27
CA ASN A 265 -8.67 -27.73 -21.41
C ASN A 265 -9.59 -26.59 -20.98
N LEU A 266 -9.13 -25.36 -21.20
CA LEU A 266 -9.78 -24.15 -20.75
C LEU A 266 -10.18 -23.30 -21.96
N SER A 267 -11.30 -22.61 -21.81
CA SER A 267 -11.80 -21.62 -22.77
C SER A 267 -11.98 -20.28 -22.05
N PHE A 268 -11.57 -19.20 -22.72
CA PHE A 268 -11.54 -17.85 -22.18
C PHE A 268 -12.29 -16.89 -23.10
N PRO A 269 -13.19 -16.04 -22.55
CA PRO A 269 -13.87 -15.03 -23.33
C PRO A 269 -12.92 -13.86 -23.63
N THR A 270 -12.53 -13.66 -24.89
CA THR A 270 -11.65 -12.56 -25.30
C THR A 270 -12.39 -11.45 -26.07
N GLY A 271 -13.69 -11.60 -26.30
CA GLY A 271 -14.55 -10.62 -26.92
C GLY A 271 -15.96 -11.15 -27.19
N PRO A 272 -16.84 -10.37 -27.84
CA PRO A 272 -18.18 -10.81 -28.20
C PRO A 272 -18.12 -12.06 -29.07
N SER A 273 -18.68 -13.16 -28.57
CA SER A 273 -18.69 -14.46 -29.23
C SER A 273 -17.29 -15.00 -29.62
N LYS A 274 -16.21 -14.41 -29.10
CA LYS A 274 -14.83 -14.83 -29.36
C LYS A 274 -14.28 -15.52 -28.13
N TRP A 275 -13.86 -16.77 -28.34
CA TRP A 275 -13.27 -17.61 -27.32
C TRP A 275 -11.89 -18.05 -27.77
N GLU A 276 -10.93 -17.96 -26.87
CA GLU A 276 -9.59 -18.51 -27.07
C GLU A 276 -9.39 -19.66 -26.09
N PHE A 277 -8.57 -20.63 -26.50
CA PHE A 277 -8.41 -21.88 -25.79
C PHE A 277 -6.98 -22.03 -25.26
N ALA A 278 -6.85 -22.62 -24.08
CA ALA A 278 -5.57 -23.01 -23.52
C ALA A 278 -5.63 -24.42 -22.96
N ARG A 279 -4.51 -25.13 -23.02
CA ARG A 279 -4.29 -26.37 -22.29
C ARG A 279 -3.44 -26.04 -21.07
N MET A 280 -3.92 -26.39 -19.88
CA MET A 280 -3.19 -26.27 -18.63
C MET A 280 -2.85 -27.66 -18.12
N ARG A 281 -1.56 -27.97 -18.01
CA ARG A 281 -1.04 -29.22 -17.46
C ARG A 281 -0.30 -28.93 -16.17
N VAL A 282 -0.49 -29.79 -15.17
CA VAL A 282 0.14 -29.71 -13.87
C VAL A 282 0.91 -31.00 -13.64
N THR A 283 2.22 -30.89 -13.51
CA THR A 283 3.08 -32.00 -13.10
C THR A 283 3.59 -31.75 -11.70
N ARG A 284 3.49 -32.76 -10.85
CA ARG A 284 4.01 -32.69 -9.49
C ARG A 284 5.48 -33.09 -9.48
N GLU A 285 6.30 -32.28 -8.81
CA GLU A 285 7.70 -32.58 -8.53
C GLU A 285 7.90 -32.68 -7.00
N SER A 286 9.14 -32.80 -6.53
CA SER A 286 9.41 -33.09 -5.11
C SER A 286 8.95 -31.96 -4.18
N THR A 287 9.24 -30.71 -4.53
CA THR A 287 8.96 -29.52 -3.70
C THR A 287 8.06 -28.48 -4.37
N TYR A 288 7.76 -28.66 -5.65
CA TYR A 288 6.96 -27.72 -6.45
C TYR A 288 6.03 -28.45 -7.43
N TYR A 289 4.97 -27.75 -7.81
CA TYR A 289 4.17 -28.07 -8.98
C TYR A 289 4.71 -27.29 -10.17
N THR A 290 4.91 -27.96 -11.30
CA THR A 290 5.18 -27.32 -12.59
C THR A 290 3.86 -27.22 -13.35
N VAL A 291 3.45 -25.99 -13.64
CA VAL A 291 2.22 -25.66 -14.36
C VAL A 291 2.59 -25.17 -15.75
N THR A 292 2.26 -25.95 -16.76
CA THR A 292 2.50 -25.60 -18.17
C THR A 292 1.19 -25.18 -18.81
N ILE A 293 1.17 -23.99 -19.41
CA ILE A 293 0.00 -23.42 -20.09
C ILE A 293 0.36 -23.21 -21.55
N ALA A 294 -0.34 -23.92 -22.43
CA ALA A 294 -0.13 -23.88 -23.87
C ALA A 294 -1.34 -23.26 -24.58
N THR A 295 -1.11 -22.39 -25.55
CA THR A 295 -2.17 -21.74 -26.35
C THR A 295 -1.83 -21.72 -27.84
N GLU A 296 -2.79 -21.31 -28.66
CA GLU A 296 -2.62 -21.24 -30.13
C GLU A 296 -1.80 -20.03 -30.58
N THR A 297 -1.75 -18.93 -29.81
CA THR A 297 -1.10 -17.68 -30.22
C THR A 297 -0.16 -17.11 -29.15
N SER A 298 0.99 -16.57 -29.58
CA SER A 298 1.97 -15.96 -28.67
C SER A 298 1.40 -14.76 -27.90
N LYS A 299 0.54 -13.95 -28.54
CA LYS A 299 -0.14 -12.83 -27.90
C LYS A 299 -1.01 -13.28 -26.73
N PHE A 300 -1.75 -14.37 -26.91
CA PHE A 300 -2.63 -14.88 -25.87
C PHE A 300 -1.86 -15.53 -24.71
N VAL A 301 -0.78 -16.27 -25.00
CA VAL A 301 0.16 -16.75 -23.96
C VAL A 301 0.65 -15.57 -23.10
N ALA A 302 1.15 -14.51 -23.74
CA ALA A 302 1.68 -13.34 -23.03
C ALA A 302 0.59 -12.66 -22.17
N GLN A 303 -0.63 -12.56 -22.71
CA GLN A 303 -1.78 -12.01 -21.98
C GLN A 303 -2.15 -12.84 -20.75
N LEU A 304 -2.30 -14.16 -20.90
CA LEU A 304 -2.61 -15.06 -19.78
C LEU A 304 -1.52 -15.02 -18.71
N ARG A 305 -0.24 -15.04 -19.12
CA ARG A 305 0.90 -14.93 -18.21
C ARG A 305 0.85 -13.64 -17.41
N ASN A 306 0.68 -12.49 -18.07
CA ASN A 306 0.64 -11.19 -17.38
C ASN A 306 -0.57 -11.06 -16.45
N GLN A 307 -1.75 -11.53 -16.86
CA GLN A 307 -2.93 -11.51 -15.99
C GLN A 307 -2.80 -12.45 -14.78
N LEU A 308 -2.11 -13.59 -14.93
CA LEU A 308 -1.85 -14.51 -13.81
C LEU A 308 -0.92 -13.89 -12.77
N LYS A 309 0.10 -13.15 -13.21
CA LYS A 309 0.98 -12.40 -12.30
C LYS A 309 0.20 -11.36 -11.50
N LEU A 310 -0.62 -10.56 -12.17
CA LEU A 310 -1.43 -9.53 -11.51
C LEU A 310 -2.41 -10.16 -10.52
N TRP A 311 -3.03 -11.28 -10.88
CA TRP A 311 -3.89 -12.03 -9.98
C TRP A 311 -3.11 -12.52 -8.75
N LEU A 312 -1.92 -13.12 -8.92
CA LEU A 312 -1.07 -13.55 -7.82
C LEU A 312 -0.70 -12.38 -6.90
N ILE A 313 -0.32 -11.23 -7.45
CA ILE A 313 0.01 -10.03 -6.66
C ILE A 313 -1.17 -9.62 -5.78
N VAL A 314 -2.38 -9.59 -6.34
CA VAL A 314 -3.57 -9.20 -5.57
C VAL A 314 -3.98 -10.27 -4.57
N GLU A 315 -3.88 -11.55 -4.92
CA GLU A 315 -4.17 -12.64 -3.98
C GLU A 315 -3.18 -12.62 -2.81
N MET A 316 -1.88 -12.46 -3.10
CA MET A 316 -0.84 -12.29 -2.09
C MET A 316 -1.04 -11.01 -1.25
N SER A 317 -1.64 -9.96 -1.80
CA SER A 317 -1.97 -8.74 -1.05
C SER A 317 -3.07 -8.97 0.01
N LYS A 318 -3.96 -9.95 -0.17
CA LYS A 318 -4.99 -10.30 0.84
C LYS A 318 -4.38 -10.90 2.10
N PHE A 319 -3.23 -11.55 1.96
CA PHE A 319 -2.46 -12.09 3.08
C PHE A 319 -1.58 -11.02 3.75
N LYS A 320 -1.49 -9.80 3.18
CA LYS A 320 -0.80 -8.67 3.80
C LYS A 320 -1.77 -7.86 4.68
N SER A 321 -1.20 -7.17 5.66
CA SER A 321 -1.82 -6.06 6.39
C SER A 321 -2.74 -5.25 5.48
N ARG A 322 -3.90 -4.84 6.00
CA ARG A 322 -4.46 -3.55 5.57
C ARG A 322 -4.22 -2.56 6.71
N PRO A 323 -3.79 -1.34 6.37
CA PRO A 323 -2.41 -0.82 6.43
C PRO A 323 -1.99 -0.46 7.87
N VAL A 324 -0.71 -0.45 8.23
CA VAL A 324 0.22 0.68 7.98
C VAL A 324 1.62 0.15 7.61
N ASN A 325 2.15 0.57 6.45
CA ASN A 325 3.59 0.56 6.13
C ASN A 325 4.40 -0.74 6.39
N ALA A 326 3.99 -1.88 5.83
CA ALA A 326 4.84 -3.08 5.87
C ALA A 326 4.61 -3.96 4.64
N MET A 327 5.23 -3.58 3.52
CA MET A 327 5.44 -4.47 2.38
C MET A 327 6.87 -5.02 2.38
N ALA A 328 7.27 -5.62 3.50
CA ALA A 328 8.32 -6.62 3.59
C ALA A 328 7.71 -7.72 4.46
N VAL A 329 7.39 -8.90 3.96
CA VAL A 329 8.32 -9.92 3.51
C VAL A 329 7.46 -10.98 2.81
N LEU A 330 7.83 -11.35 1.58
CA LEU A 330 7.67 -12.71 1.05
C LEU A 330 8.78 -12.87 0.01
N PRO A 331 9.88 -13.58 0.35
CA PRO A 331 10.88 -13.98 -0.62
C PRO A 331 10.28 -15.06 -1.54
N GLU A 332 10.60 -14.96 -2.83
CA GLU A 332 10.67 -16.05 -3.81
C GLU A 332 9.37 -16.74 -4.28
N LEU A 333 8.73 -16.14 -5.30
CA LEU A 333 8.45 -16.87 -6.54
C LEU A 333 9.08 -16.11 -7.70
N GLY A 334 9.97 -16.80 -8.43
CA GLY A 334 10.85 -16.24 -9.44
C GLY A 334 10.14 -15.42 -10.53
N ASP A 335 10.69 -14.21 -10.68
CA ASP A 335 10.81 -13.32 -11.84
C ASP A 335 9.84 -13.45 -12.99
N VAL A 336 9.09 -12.36 -13.22
CA VAL A 336 8.88 -11.83 -14.57
C VAL A 336 8.53 -10.32 -14.57
N ASP A 337 9.53 -9.48 -14.90
CA ASP A 337 9.47 -8.06 -15.29
C ASP A 337 8.80 -7.09 -14.31
N GLU A 338 9.47 -6.79 -13.20
CA GLU A 338 9.39 -5.43 -12.62
C GLU A 338 9.85 -4.43 -13.70
N ILE A 339 9.29 -3.22 -13.74
CA ILE A 339 9.85 -2.13 -14.55
C ILE A 339 11.22 -1.83 -13.95
N MET A 340 12.24 -2.48 -14.51
CA MET A 340 13.59 -2.38 -13.99
C MET A 340 14.08 -0.97 -14.23
N THR A 341 14.37 -0.27 -13.15
CA THR A 341 14.80 1.12 -13.20
C THR A 341 16.25 1.18 -13.64
N SER A 342 16.58 2.10 -14.52
CA SER A 342 17.96 2.38 -14.93
C SER A 342 18.49 3.61 -14.19
N ALA A 343 19.75 3.57 -13.76
CA ALA A 343 20.36 4.64 -12.98
C ALA A 343 21.61 5.21 -13.65
N PHE A 344 21.77 6.53 -13.57
CA PHE A 344 23.01 7.24 -13.84
C PHE A 344 23.61 7.72 -12.51
N VAL A 345 24.89 7.47 -12.25
CA VAL A 345 25.54 7.84 -10.98
C VAL A 345 26.81 8.62 -11.25
N VAL A 346 26.90 9.81 -10.65
CA VAL A 346 28.13 10.60 -10.53
C VAL A 346 28.52 10.78 -9.07
N GLY A 347 29.83 10.77 -8.80
CA GLY A 347 30.35 10.82 -7.41
C GLY A 347 30.37 9.46 -6.70
N ALA A 348 30.34 8.36 -7.45
CA ALA A 348 30.37 6.98 -6.96
C ALA A 348 31.60 6.62 -6.08
N THR A 349 32.71 7.35 -6.20
CA THR A 349 33.90 7.15 -5.34
C THR A 349 33.83 7.88 -3.99
N GLY A 350 32.76 8.67 -3.77
CA GLY A 350 32.49 9.45 -2.56
C GLY A 350 31.98 8.60 -1.38
N ALA A 351 31.77 9.21 -0.21
CA ALA A 351 31.43 8.46 1.01
C ALA A 351 30.04 7.84 0.89
N VAL A 352 29.10 8.68 0.44
CA VAL A 352 27.73 8.28 0.14
C VAL A 352 27.70 7.51 -1.18
N GLY A 353 28.39 8.00 -2.22
CA GLY A 353 28.41 7.38 -3.54
C GLY A 353 28.88 5.92 -3.53
N SER A 354 29.90 5.56 -2.72
CA SER A 354 30.36 4.17 -2.64
C SER A 354 29.34 3.26 -1.94
N GLN A 355 28.59 3.79 -0.97
CA GLN A 355 27.50 3.06 -0.34
C GLN A 355 26.32 2.93 -1.30
N LEU A 356 26.01 3.98 -2.06
CA LEU A 356 24.97 3.95 -3.08
C LEU A 356 25.25 2.89 -4.14
N VAL A 357 26.49 2.80 -4.64
CA VAL A 357 26.87 1.75 -5.61
C VAL A 357 26.70 0.35 -5.03
N LYS A 358 27.09 0.12 -3.77
CA LYS A 358 26.89 -1.17 -3.09
C LYS A 358 25.40 -1.52 -2.98
N LEU A 359 24.59 -0.57 -2.53
CA LEU A 359 23.14 -0.77 -2.42
C LEU A 359 22.48 -0.96 -3.79
N LEU A 360 22.94 -0.28 -4.83
CA LEU A 360 22.48 -0.50 -6.20
C LEU A 360 22.93 -1.86 -6.74
N ALA A 361 24.11 -2.35 -6.36
CA ALA A 361 24.59 -3.69 -6.71
C ALA A 361 23.70 -4.76 -6.10
N GLU A 362 23.31 -4.60 -4.84
CA GLU A 362 22.41 -5.50 -4.10
C GLU A 362 20.94 -5.34 -4.50
N CYS A 363 20.57 -4.23 -5.15
CA CYS A 363 19.19 -3.97 -5.55
C CYS A 363 18.88 -4.57 -6.93
N GLU A 364 18.07 -5.62 -6.97
CA GLU A 364 17.61 -6.27 -8.20
C GLU A 364 16.69 -5.38 -9.05
N LYS A 365 16.03 -4.38 -8.43
CA LYS A 365 15.13 -3.46 -9.14
C LYS A 365 15.83 -2.53 -10.15
N PHE A 366 17.17 -2.50 -10.13
CA PHE A 366 17.96 -1.76 -11.11
C PHE A 366 18.60 -2.71 -12.13
N SER A 367 18.14 -2.65 -13.38
CA SER A 367 18.67 -3.49 -14.48
C SER A 367 19.96 -2.95 -15.09
N LYS A 368 20.17 -1.63 -15.03
CA LYS A 368 21.30 -0.94 -15.65
C LYS A 368 21.74 0.21 -14.76
N VAL A 369 23.03 0.27 -14.44
CA VAL A 369 23.64 1.36 -13.68
C VAL A 369 24.85 1.89 -14.43
N VAL A 370 24.75 3.10 -14.93
CA VAL A 370 25.82 3.81 -15.62
C VAL A 370 26.55 4.71 -14.64
N ILE A 371 27.85 4.51 -14.49
CA ILE A 371 28.67 5.24 -13.53
C ILE A 371 29.69 6.05 -14.28
N PHE A 372 29.63 7.37 -14.11
CA PHE A 372 30.68 8.28 -14.55
C PHE A 372 31.55 8.64 -13.35
N ALA A 373 32.82 8.23 -13.42
CA ALA A 373 33.78 8.48 -12.38
C ALA A 373 35.13 8.87 -12.98
N ARG A 374 35.96 9.57 -12.20
CA ARG A 374 37.33 9.95 -12.61
C ARG A 374 38.36 8.83 -12.46
N ARG A 375 37.93 7.68 -11.93
CA ARG A 375 38.71 6.46 -11.69
C ARG A 375 37.73 5.31 -11.48
N GLU A 376 38.23 4.09 -11.64
CA GLU A 376 37.48 2.86 -11.42
C GLU A 376 36.83 2.83 -10.01
N VAL A 377 35.61 2.28 -9.94
CA VAL A 377 34.81 2.23 -8.72
C VAL A 377 34.74 0.79 -8.22
N GLU A 378 35.33 0.54 -7.05
CA GLU A 378 35.24 -0.74 -6.37
C GLU A 378 33.79 -1.05 -5.95
N GLY A 379 33.33 -2.28 -6.24
CA GLY A 379 31.99 -2.75 -5.88
C GLY A 379 30.94 -2.56 -6.98
N ALA A 380 31.25 -1.90 -8.08
CA ALA A 380 30.43 -1.86 -9.30
C ALA A 380 30.73 -3.07 -10.21
N ASN A 381 30.53 -4.28 -9.66
CA ASN A 381 30.81 -5.55 -10.34
C ASN A 381 29.53 -6.18 -10.90
N GLY A 382 29.62 -6.80 -12.08
CA GLY A 382 28.52 -7.55 -12.72
C GLY A 382 27.94 -6.87 -13.97
N ASP A 383 27.15 -7.63 -14.73
CA ASP A 383 26.70 -7.26 -16.09
C ASP A 383 25.77 -6.04 -16.16
N LYS A 384 25.20 -5.62 -15.01
CA LYS A 384 24.34 -4.44 -14.94
C LYS A 384 25.09 -3.11 -14.86
N PHE A 385 26.39 -3.12 -14.56
CA PHE A 385 27.18 -1.90 -14.41
C PHE A 385 27.92 -1.54 -15.70
N ILE A 386 27.77 -0.29 -16.14
CA ILE A 386 28.58 0.32 -17.19
C ILE A 386 29.40 1.42 -16.51
N GLN A 387 30.70 1.20 -16.37
CA GLN A 387 31.60 2.17 -15.77
C GLN A 387 32.38 2.90 -16.87
N GLU A 388 32.29 4.22 -16.88
CA GLU A 388 33.09 5.06 -17.77
C GLU A 388 34.00 5.97 -16.96
N THR A 389 35.29 5.89 -17.27
CA THR A 389 36.28 6.81 -16.72
C THR A 389 36.25 8.09 -17.53
N VAL A 390 35.63 9.13 -16.99
CA VAL A 390 35.38 10.39 -17.71
C VAL A 390 36.20 11.56 -17.17
N ASP A 391 36.51 12.49 -18.06
CA ASP A 391 36.98 13.82 -17.70
C ASP A 391 35.77 14.74 -17.46
N PHE A 392 35.56 15.15 -16.21
CA PHE A 392 34.41 16.00 -15.83
C PHE A 392 34.45 17.40 -16.46
N GLU A 393 35.61 17.84 -16.98
CA GLU A 393 35.68 19.08 -17.79
C GLU A 393 34.88 18.97 -19.09
N LYS A 394 34.70 17.75 -19.60
CA LYS A 394 34.08 17.46 -20.90
C LYS A 394 32.88 16.54 -20.79
N ILE A 395 32.28 16.43 -19.61
CA ILE A 395 31.15 15.53 -19.37
C ILE A 395 29.96 15.78 -20.32
N SER A 396 29.80 17.01 -20.83
CA SER A 396 28.78 17.35 -21.83
C SER A 396 28.98 16.68 -23.20
N GLU A 397 30.18 16.17 -23.50
CA GLU A 397 30.50 15.47 -24.76
C GLU A 397 30.08 13.98 -24.70
N GLU A 398 29.82 13.46 -23.51
CA GLU A 398 29.55 12.04 -23.24
C GLU A 398 28.03 11.77 -23.15
N SER A 399 27.39 11.31 -24.23
CA SER A 399 25.91 11.19 -24.26
C SER A 399 25.36 9.78 -24.42
N GLU A 400 26.06 8.88 -25.10
CA GLU A 400 25.50 7.61 -25.56
C GLU A 400 25.12 6.67 -24.39
N ALA A 401 25.97 6.59 -23.37
CA ALA A 401 25.76 5.72 -22.22
C ALA A 401 24.56 6.15 -21.36
N VAL A 402 24.26 7.45 -21.35
CA VAL A 402 23.24 8.08 -20.49
C VAL A 402 21.83 8.05 -21.11
N LYS A 403 21.69 7.57 -22.36
CA LYS A 403 20.39 7.36 -23.01
C LYS A 403 19.56 6.29 -22.29
N ASP A 404 18.25 6.50 -22.32
CA ASP A 404 17.24 5.60 -21.76
C ASP A 404 17.47 5.33 -20.26
N ILE A 405 17.86 6.36 -19.51
CA ILE A 405 18.02 6.31 -18.06
C ILE A 405 16.81 6.93 -17.34
N ASP A 406 16.29 6.24 -16.33
CA ASP A 406 15.11 6.69 -15.58
C ASP A 406 15.46 7.72 -14.49
N VAL A 407 16.56 7.48 -13.75
CA VAL A 407 16.99 8.32 -12.63
C VAL A 407 18.49 8.62 -12.63
N ALA A 408 18.85 9.86 -12.31
CA ALA A 408 20.22 10.27 -12.09
C ALA A 408 20.48 10.61 -10.61
N PHE A 409 21.57 10.09 -10.07
CA PHE A 409 22.06 10.31 -8.71
C PHE A 409 23.36 11.11 -8.74
N CYS A 410 23.36 12.26 -8.08
CA CYS A 410 24.54 13.11 -7.96
C CYS A 410 25.05 13.15 -6.51
N ALA A 411 26.16 12.46 -6.27
CA ALA A 411 26.90 12.45 -5.01
C ALA A 411 28.26 13.15 -5.10
N LEU A 412 28.44 14.04 -6.10
CA LEU A 412 29.66 14.84 -6.25
C LEU A 412 29.78 15.85 -5.11
N GLY A 413 31.02 16.01 -4.64
CA GLY A 413 31.34 16.97 -3.60
C GLY A 413 32.79 16.90 -3.16
N THR A 414 33.39 18.07 -3.01
CA THR A 414 34.72 18.27 -2.46
C THR A 414 34.67 19.21 -1.27
N THR A 415 35.83 19.49 -0.68
CA THR A 415 35.97 20.50 0.37
C THR A 415 36.94 21.57 -0.09
N ARG A 416 36.73 22.80 0.38
CA ARG A 416 37.69 23.90 0.18
C ARG A 416 39.09 23.52 0.65
N ALA A 417 39.20 22.78 1.74
CA ALA A 417 40.48 22.31 2.28
C ALA A 417 41.26 21.41 1.31
N LYS A 418 40.57 20.66 0.43
CA LYS A 418 41.19 19.74 -0.53
C LYS A 418 41.40 20.32 -1.93
N SER A 419 40.64 21.34 -2.31
CA SER A 419 40.55 21.80 -3.71
C SER A 419 40.64 23.31 -3.89
N GLY A 420 40.84 24.06 -2.80
CA GLY A 420 40.78 25.53 -2.85
C GLY A 420 39.35 26.03 -3.06
N ALA A 421 39.19 27.35 -3.21
CA ALA A 421 37.88 27.96 -3.43
C ALA A 421 37.36 27.68 -4.85
N ASP A 422 38.20 27.87 -5.86
CA ASP A 422 37.83 27.70 -7.26
C ASP A 422 37.56 26.23 -7.60
N GLY A 423 38.42 25.31 -7.13
CA GLY A 423 38.20 23.88 -7.30
C GLY A 423 36.98 23.36 -6.53
N PHE A 424 36.64 23.99 -5.39
CA PHE A 424 35.39 23.68 -4.69
C PHE A 424 34.18 24.12 -5.52
N TYR A 425 34.15 25.36 -6.00
CA TYR A 425 33.06 25.84 -6.84
C TYR A 425 32.91 24.96 -8.09
N LYS A 426 34.03 24.68 -8.78
CA LYS A 426 34.05 23.84 -9.99
C LYS A 426 33.43 22.46 -9.77
N VAL A 427 33.75 21.79 -8.66
CA VAL A 427 33.24 20.45 -8.36
C VAL A 427 31.82 20.47 -7.81
N ASP A 428 31.52 21.35 -6.86
CA ASP A 428 30.22 21.38 -6.16
C ASP A 428 29.13 22.17 -6.90
N HIS A 429 29.50 22.93 -7.93
CA HIS A 429 28.60 23.68 -8.82
C HIS A 429 28.71 23.21 -10.26
N ASP A 430 29.83 23.47 -10.94
CA ASP A 430 29.91 23.33 -12.39
C ASP A 430 29.76 21.87 -12.84
N TYR A 431 30.50 20.94 -12.24
CA TYR A 431 30.39 19.52 -12.58
C TYR A 431 29.01 18.95 -12.22
N VAL A 432 28.43 19.40 -11.11
CA VAL A 432 27.09 18.99 -10.68
C VAL A 432 26.03 19.46 -11.68
N LEU A 433 26.07 20.74 -12.06
CA LEU A 433 25.16 21.34 -13.02
C LEU A 433 25.32 20.70 -14.41
N ASN A 434 26.56 20.50 -14.87
CA ASN A 434 26.83 19.88 -16.16
C ASN A 434 26.37 18.41 -16.19
N SER A 435 26.52 17.66 -15.10
CA SER A 435 25.96 16.31 -14.99
C SER A 435 24.42 16.33 -15.06
N ALA A 436 23.79 17.32 -14.44
CA ALA A 436 22.34 17.47 -14.48
C ALA A 436 21.85 17.84 -15.89
N LYS A 437 22.53 18.76 -16.58
CA LYS A 437 22.23 19.09 -17.99
C LYS A 437 22.37 17.86 -18.88
N LEU A 438 23.47 17.12 -18.76
CA LEU A 438 23.67 15.89 -19.50
C LEU A 438 22.52 14.89 -19.29
N ALA A 439 22.13 14.65 -18.04
CA ALA A 439 21.01 13.77 -17.72
C ALA A 439 19.71 14.28 -18.35
N LYS A 440 19.42 15.58 -18.23
CA LYS A 440 18.21 16.18 -18.79
C LYS A 440 18.15 16.08 -20.31
N ASP A 441 19.25 16.37 -20.98
CA ASP A 441 19.39 16.35 -22.44
C ASP A 441 19.22 14.92 -23.00
N ASN A 442 19.54 13.90 -22.20
CA ASN A 442 19.33 12.48 -22.53
C ASN A 442 17.98 11.92 -22.05
N GLY A 443 17.05 12.79 -21.64
CA GLY A 443 15.67 12.40 -21.33
C GLY A 443 15.46 11.83 -19.93
N VAL A 444 16.44 11.92 -19.02
CA VAL A 444 16.27 11.50 -17.64
C VAL A 444 15.18 12.33 -16.96
N LYS A 445 14.20 11.65 -16.37
CA LYS A 445 13.00 12.27 -15.78
C LYS A 445 13.19 12.65 -14.32
N SER A 446 13.98 11.85 -13.59
CA SER A 446 14.22 12.02 -12.15
C SER A 446 15.68 12.35 -11.84
N PHE A 447 15.94 13.40 -11.07
CA PHE A 447 17.28 13.77 -10.61
C PHE A 447 17.31 13.86 -9.08
N VAL A 448 18.33 13.25 -8.46
CA VAL A 448 18.51 13.23 -7.00
C VAL A 448 19.89 13.80 -6.66
N LEU A 449 19.91 14.93 -5.95
CA LEU A 449 21.12 15.67 -5.61
C LEU A 449 21.43 15.59 -4.11
N ILE A 450 22.68 15.26 -3.77
CA ILE A 450 23.21 15.51 -2.41
C ILE A 450 23.70 16.96 -2.30
N SER A 451 22.98 17.74 -1.50
CA SER A 451 23.35 19.09 -1.10
C SER A 451 23.80 19.11 0.36
N SER A 452 23.37 20.11 1.15
CA SER A 452 23.70 20.23 2.57
C SER A 452 22.67 21.04 3.34
N VAL A 453 22.60 20.80 4.65
CA VAL A 453 21.84 21.67 5.54
C VAL A 453 22.39 23.10 5.48
N GLY A 454 21.49 24.08 5.36
CA GLY A 454 21.86 25.50 5.26
C GLY A 454 22.26 25.97 3.86
N ALA A 455 22.12 25.16 2.82
CA ALA A 455 22.23 25.60 1.42
C ALA A 455 21.32 26.81 1.15
N ASN A 456 21.92 27.89 0.67
CA ASN A 456 21.25 29.18 0.44
C ASN A 456 22.10 30.02 -0.53
N GLU A 457 21.57 30.26 -1.73
CA GLU A 457 22.22 31.04 -2.79
C GLU A 457 22.59 32.49 -2.39
N ASN A 458 21.89 33.03 -1.39
CA ASN A 458 22.09 34.38 -0.86
C ASN A 458 23.08 34.41 0.32
N SER A 459 23.68 33.27 0.67
CA SER A 459 24.66 33.22 1.76
C SER A 459 25.95 33.96 1.40
N MET A 460 26.56 34.60 2.40
CA MET A 460 27.88 35.21 2.27
C MET A 460 29.01 34.17 2.32
N PHE A 461 28.73 32.95 2.78
CA PHE A 461 29.73 31.89 2.88
C PHE A 461 29.75 31.02 1.62
N LEU A 462 30.93 30.78 1.07
CA LEU A 462 31.13 30.06 -0.19
C LEU A 462 30.40 28.71 -0.24
N TYR A 463 30.49 27.90 0.83
CA TYR A 463 29.90 26.56 0.85
C TYR A 463 28.36 26.54 0.71
N PRO A 464 27.58 27.15 1.63
CA PRO A 464 26.12 27.21 1.49
C PRO A 464 25.67 28.02 0.27
N LYS A 465 26.44 29.04 -0.13
CA LYS A 465 26.17 29.82 -1.36
C LYS A 465 26.21 28.92 -2.60
N THR A 466 27.30 28.19 -2.78
CA THR A 466 27.53 27.30 -3.93
C THR A 466 26.46 26.21 -3.99
N LYS A 467 26.16 25.58 -2.84
CA LYS A 467 25.10 24.55 -2.76
C LYS A 467 23.71 25.09 -3.06
N GLY A 468 23.38 26.30 -2.60
CA GLY A 468 22.09 26.93 -2.91
C GLY A 468 21.99 27.38 -4.36
N GLN A 469 23.07 27.87 -4.95
CA GLN A 469 23.11 28.27 -6.38
C GLN A 469 22.83 27.07 -7.29
N VAL A 470 23.53 25.96 -7.09
CA VAL A 470 23.34 24.77 -7.93
C VAL A 470 21.97 24.13 -7.75
N GLU A 471 21.38 24.19 -6.54
CA GLU A 471 20.00 23.76 -6.30
C GLU A 471 19.00 24.59 -7.12
N ARG A 472 19.15 25.92 -7.15
CA ARG A 472 18.30 26.80 -7.96
C ARG A 472 18.46 26.46 -9.45
N GLU A 473 19.69 26.41 -9.94
CA GLU A 473 19.96 26.22 -11.37
C GLU A 473 19.49 24.84 -11.88
N ILE A 474 19.60 23.78 -11.06
CA ILE A 474 19.04 22.47 -11.43
C ILE A 474 17.50 22.46 -11.36
N THR A 475 16.91 23.21 -10.43
CA THR A 475 15.44 23.38 -10.38
C THR A 475 14.92 24.00 -11.69
N GLU A 476 15.64 24.98 -12.22
CA GLU A 476 15.31 25.66 -13.48
C GLU A 476 15.41 24.75 -14.73
N LEU A 477 16.14 23.62 -14.64
CA LEU A 477 16.17 22.62 -15.72
C LEU A 477 14.85 21.86 -15.89
N GLY A 478 13.94 21.90 -14.90
CA GLY A 478 12.58 21.38 -15.03
C GLY A 478 12.49 19.86 -15.17
N PHE A 479 13.24 19.10 -14.36
CA PHE A 479 13.01 17.65 -14.21
C PHE A 479 11.57 17.37 -13.75
N GLU A 480 11.01 16.24 -14.20
CA GLU A 480 9.68 15.79 -13.74
C GLU A 480 9.69 15.54 -12.23
N LYS A 481 10.82 15.01 -11.73
CA LYS A 481 11.10 14.85 -10.32
C LYS A 481 12.52 15.32 -10.00
N PHE A 482 12.65 16.28 -9.10
CA PHE A 482 13.96 16.73 -8.60
C PHE A 482 13.98 16.66 -7.08
N VAL A 483 14.78 15.76 -6.51
CA VAL A 483 14.91 15.61 -5.06
C VAL A 483 16.24 16.14 -4.58
N ILE A 484 16.18 17.11 -3.68
CA ILE A 484 17.33 17.74 -3.02
C ILE A 484 17.47 17.15 -1.62
N ILE A 485 18.54 16.42 -1.38
CA ILE A 485 18.86 15.81 -0.10
C ILE A 485 19.82 16.74 0.64
N ARG A 486 19.36 17.33 1.76
CA ARG A 486 20.14 18.25 2.60
C ARG A 486 20.54 17.57 3.92
N PRO A 487 21.60 16.74 3.92
CA PRO A 487 22.07 16.07 5.12
C PRO A 487 22.67 17.08 6.11
N GLY A 488 22.60 16.71 7.40
CA GLY A 488 23.39 17.30 8.47
C GLY A 488 24.84 16.80 8.42
N MET A 489 25.42 16.52 9.58
CA MET A 489 26.78 15.97 9.66
C MET A 489 26.81 14.53 9.12
N ILE A 490 27.74 14.24 8.19
CA ILE A 490 27.88 12.90 7.61
C ILE A 490 28.88 12.08 8.43
N GLU A 491 28.40 11.03 9.09
CA GLU A 491 29.26 10.06 9.79
C GLU A 491 29.71 8.98 8.79
N ALA A 492 31.02 8.92 8.49
CA ALA A 492 31.59 7.92 7.59
C ALA A 492 32.85 7.29 8.19
N LYS A 493 32.94 5.95 8.21
CA LYS A 493 34.17 5.21 8.51
C LYS A 493 35.12 5.35 7.31
N ARG A 494 36.17 6.17 7.43
CA ARG A 494 37.21 6.38 6.42
C ARG A 494 38.58 6.45 7.08
N GLU A 495 39.62 6.10 6.32
CA GLU A 495 41.03 6.31 6.69
C GLU A 495 41.41 7.79 6.80
N GLU A 496 40.67 8.67 6.12
CA GLU A 496 40.82 10.12 6.26
C GLU A 496 39.56 10.74 6.89
N PRO A 497 39.67 11.33 8.09
CA PRO A 497 38.57 12.08 8.66
C PRO A 497 38.34 13.33 7.80
N ARG A 498 37.23 13.36 7.05
CA ARG A 498 36.60 14.64 6.69
C ARG A 498 35.82 15.12 7.92
N PHE A 499 36.52 15.36 9.02
CA PHE A 499 35.93 16.06 10.14
C PHE A 499 36.15 17.56 9.96
N ILE A 500 35.03 18.22 10.07
CA ILE A 500 34.75 19.64 10.01
C ILE A 500 35.39 20.29 11.25
N GLU A 501 36.68 20.13 11.53
CA GLU A 501 37.28 20.83 12.68
C GLU A 501 37.42 22.34 12.40
N GLY A 502 37.54 22.75 11.13
CA GLY A 502 37.70 24.15 10.75
C GLY A 502 36.40 24.97 10.68
N VAL A 503 35.27 24.37 10.31
CA VAL A 503 33.99 25.10 10.11
C VAL A 503 33.12 25.09 11.38
N MET A 504 33.32 24.11 12.28
CA MET A 504 32.59 24.02 13.55
C MET A 504 32.85 25.22 14.48
N ASN A 505 34.04 25.83 14.40
CA ASN A 505 34.40 26.96 15.26
C ASN A 505 33.68 28.28 14.92
N PHE A 506 33.06 28.40 13.75
CA PHE A 506 32.41 29.65 13.35
C PHE A 506 30.89 29.66 13.54
N ILE A 507 30.24 28.49 13.60
CA ILE A 507 28.77 28.39 13.58
C ILE A 507 28.15 28.18 14.98
N LEU A 508 28.91 27.74 15.99
CA LEU A 508 28.35 27.35 17.29
C LEU A 508 28.74 28.26 18.47
N LYS A 509 28.20 29.49 18.47
CA LYS A 509 27.98 30.34 19.66
C LYS A 509 26.92 31.40 19.29
N PRO A 510 25.58 31.22 19.35
CA PRO A 510 24.80 30.48 20.36
C PRO A 510 23.46 29.85 19.85
N ALA A 511 23.29 28.53 19.84
CA ALA A 511 21.95 27.91 19.73
C ALA A 511 21.98 26.46 20.25
N LYS A 512 22.22 26.29 21.56
CA LYS A 512 22.29 24.99 22.22
C LYS A 512 20.93 24.46 22.68
N MET A 513 19.82 24.83 22.01
CA MET A 513 18.46 24.58 22.53
C MET A 513 17.42 24.03 21.55
N VAL A 514 17.78 23.61 20.34
CA VAL A 514 16.84 22.91 19.42
C VAL A 514 17.60 21.84 18.62
N CYS A 515 17.96 20.71 19.23
CA CYS A 515 18.71 19.64 18.55
C CYS A 515 18.03 18.28 18.68
N ASN A 516 17.29 17.89 17.63
CA ASN A 516 16.99 16.49 17.28
C ASN A 516 17.70 16.08 15.96
N SER A 517 18.77 16.78 15.55
CA SER A 517 19.36 16.64 14.19
C SER A 517 20.90 16.57 14.21
N ILE A 518 21.48 15.51 14.80
CA ILE A 518 22.92 15.45 15.08
C ILE A 518 23.76 14.81 13.95
N GLY A 519 23.19 14.05 13.02
CA GLY A 519 23.92 13.55 11.85
C GLY A 519 23.15 12.47 11.09
N SER A 520 23.69 12.05 9.95
CA SER A 520 23.24 10.87 9.20
C SER A 520 24.46 10.13 8.67
N THR A 521 24.42 8.79 8.69
CA THR A 521 25.52 8.00 8.16
C THR A 521 25.55 8.06 6.63
N SER A 522 26.71 7.80 6.03
CA SER A 522 26.81 7.71 4.56
C SER A 522 25.87 6.66 3.97
N THR A 523 25.60 5.59 4.71
CA THR A 523 24.67 4.53 4.30
C THR A 523 23.22 5.02 4.37
N GLN A 524 22.80 5.69 5.44
CA GLN A 524 21.46 6.26 5.56
C GLN A 524 21.15 7.26 4.44
N ILE A 525 22.12 8.10 4.08
CA ILE A 525 21.94 9.05 2.98
C ILE A 525 21.79 8.30 1.64
N ALA A 526 22.58 7.25 1.40
CA ALA A 526 22.49 6.44 0.18
C ALA A 526 21.16 5.67 0.09
N GLN A 527 20.67 5.14 1.20
CA GLN A 527 19.35 4.51 1.32
C GLN A 527 18.23 5.52 1.00
N ALA A 528 18.31 6.72 1.59
CA ALA A 528 17.36 7.79 1.30
C ALA A 528 17.41 8.24 -0.17
N MET A 529 18.58 8.24 -0.83
CA MET A 529 18.67 8.50 -2.27
C MET A 529 17.87 7.48 -3.08
N ILE A 530 18.00 6.18 -2.80
CA ILE A 530 17.24 5.14 -3.51
C ILE A 530 15.74 5.32 -3.26
N MET A 531 15.33 5.65 -2.03
CA MET A 531 13.92 5.94 -1.71
C MET A 531 13.41 7.19 -2.42
N ALA A 532 14.25 8.22 -2.58
CA ALA A 532 13.91 9.42 -3.35
C ALA A 532 13.65 9.12 -4.84
N ALA A 533 14.34 8.12 -5.42
CA ALA A 533 14.03 7.67 -6.77
C ALA A 533 12.65 6.98 -6.84
N ARG A 534 12.24 6.29 -5.76
CA ARG A 534 11.00 5.50 -5.67
C ARG A 534 9.77 6.27 -5.21
N THR A 535 9.93 7.49 -4.70
CA THR A 535 8.79 8.30 -4.28
C THR A 535 7.89 8.66 -5.46
N GLU A 536 6.57 8.65 -5.24
CA GLU A 536 5.54 9.04 -6.22
C GLU A 536 5.36 10.56 -6.28
N GLU A 537 5.90 11.31 -5.31
CA GLU A 537 5.87 12.77 -5.31
C GLU A 537 6.66 13.33 -6.52
N THR A 538 6.02 14.16 -7.34
CA THR A 538 6.63 14.83 -8.51
C THR A 538 6.93 16.31 -8.21
N GLY A 539 7.75 16.94 -9.06
CA GLY A 539 8.23 18.31 -8.87
C GLY A 539 9.51 18.38 -8.02
N THR A 540 9.77 19.55 -7.43
CA THR A 540 10.98 19.80 -6.63
C THR A 540 10.73 19.53 -5.15
N LEU A 541 11.44 18.54 -4.60
CA LEU A 541 11.30 18.09 -3.21
C LEU A 541 12.59 18.36 -2.45
N ILE A 542 12.49 18.91 -1.23
CA ILE A 542 13.64 19.14 -0.36
C ILE A 542 13.51 18.24 0.87
N TRP A 543 14.46 17.32 1.03
CA TRP A 543 14.54 16.39 2.14
C TRP A 543 15.58 16.87 3.15
N ASN A 544 15.12 17.30 4.32
CA ASN A 544 15.99 17.67 5.43
C ASN A 544 16.52 16.42 6.17
N ASN A 545 17.44 16.60 7.12
CA ASN A 545 18.04 15.50 7.87
C ASN A 545 17.02 14.56 8.55
N ALA A 546 15.90 15.11 9.04
CA ALA A 546 14.85 14.30 9.67
C ALA A 546 14.15 13.39 8.63
N LYS A 547 13.75 13.94 7.47
CA LYS A 547 13.15 13.16 6.38
C LYS A 547 14.14 12.14 5.81
N ILE A 548 15.43 12.47 5.74
CA ILE A 548 16.50 11.53 5.33
C ILE A 548 16.53 10.31 6.25
N ILE A 549 16.53 10.51 7.57
CA ILE A 549 16.56 9.40 8.55
C ILE A 549 15.27 8.59 8.48
N GLU A 550 14.13 9.25 8.31
CA GLU A 550 12.83 8.58 8.16
C GLU A 550 12.81 7.67 6.92
N GLU A 551 13.23 8.19 5.77
CA GLU A 551 13.25 7.46 4.51
C GLU A 551 14.33 6.37 4.48
N ALA A 552 15.48 6.60 5.13
CA ALA A 552 16.49 5.57 5.32
C ALA A 552 15.96 4.38 6.14
N LYS A 553 15.19 4.64 7.21
CA LYS A 553 14.53 3.56 7.97
C LYS A 553 13.52 2.79 7.14
N LYS A 554 12.80 3.45 6.22
CA LYS A 554 11.91 2.77 5.27
C LYS A 554 12.68 1.88 4.31
N PHE A 555 13.92 2.25 3.94
CA PHE A 555 14.78 1.36 3.15
C PHE A 555 15.24 0.13 3.93
N GLU A 556 15.61 0.27 5.22
CA GLU A 556 16.02 -0.87 6.05
C GLU A 556 14.86 -1.81 6.42
N ALA A 557 13.63 -1.29 6.39
CA ALA A 557 12.41 -2.05 6.65
C ALA A 557 11.83 -2.75 5.41
N ASN A 558 12.35 -2.43 4.20
CA ASN A 558 11.97 -3.02 2.91
C ASN A 558 13.05 -3.96 2.40
#